data_AF-A0A1H4F0G4-F1
#
_entry.id   AF-A0A1H4F0G4-F1
#
_cell.length_a   1.000
_cell.length_b   1.000
_cell.length_c   1.000
_cell.angle_alpha   90.00
_cell.angle_beta   90.00
_cell.angle_gamma   90.00
#
_symmetry.space_group_name_H-M   'P 1'
#
loop_
_entity.id
_entity.type
_entity.pdbx_description
1 polymer ?
#
loop_
_entity_poly.entity_id
_entity_poly.type
_entity_poly.pdbx_seq_one_letter_code
_entity_poly.pdbx_strand_id
1 'polypeptide(L)'
;MFVDFSSRPPSLQFDGPASHLANYRRVYEGTERQVADSGGGDPLADYLATYERLNARHVVLKARDLTSTFGVKISNADVATFCRAHGERYIGFAGVDPHKGDAAVAEFETAVRELGLRGVACENGK
;
A
#
# COMPACT_ATOMS: atom_id res chain seq x y z
N MET A 1 -15.98 16.30 6.87
CA MET A 1 -15.60 14.89 7.08
C MET A 1 -14.72 14.48 5.92
N PHE A 2 -13.42 14.23 6.16
CA PHE A 2 -12.44 13.86 5.13
C PHE A 2 -12.11 12.37 5.25
N VAL A 3 -12.17 11.65 4.13
CA VAL A 3 -11.78 10.24 4.02
C VAL A 3 -10.84 10.12 2.84
N ASP A 4 -9.65 9.59 3.08
CA ASP A 4 -8.71 9.25 2.02
C ASP A 4 -8.90 7.78 1.64
N PHE A 5 -9.33 7.52 0.42
CA PHE A 5 -9.68 6.17 -0.04
C PHE A 5 -8.49 5.38 -0.62
N SER A 6 -7.38 6.03 -0.94
CA SER A 6 -6.30 5.36 -1.66
C SER A 6 -4.93 5.84 -1.21
N SER A 7 -4.72 5.85 0.10
CA SER A 7 -3.44 6.20 0.68
C SER A 7 -2.44 5.06 0.59
N ARG A 8 -1.15 5.41 0.46
CA ARG A 8 -0.03 4.48 0.39
C ARG A 8 1.04 4.91 1.40
N PRO A 9 1.15 4.24 2.56
CA PRO A 9 2.18 4.55 3.52
C PRO A 9 3.54 4.10 2.97
N PRO A 10 4.64 4.74 3.40
CA PRO A 10 5.99 4.39 2.97
C PRO A 10 6.37 2.93 3.23
N SER A 11 5.77 2.31 4.26
CA SER A 11 6.00 0.92 4.66
C SER A 11 5.24 -0.13 3.84
N LEU A 12 4.26 0.28 3.00
CA LEU A 12 3.47 -0.62 2.16
C LEU A 12 3.70 -0.29 0.69
N GLN A 13 4.94 -0.47 0.23
CA GLN A 13 5.33 -0.28 -1.15
C GLN A 13 5.65 -1.61 -1.83
N PHE A 14 5.65 -1.61 -3.16
CA PHE A 14 6.15 -2.75 -3.90
C PHE A 14 7.67 -2.83 -3.76
N ASP A 15 8.16 -3.94 -3.23
CA ASP A 15 9.57 -4.26 -3.30
C ASP A 15 9.89 -4.94 -4.64
N GLY A 16 10.81 -4.34 -5.39
CA GLY A 16 11.32 -4.92 -6.63
C GLY A 16 12.23 -3.97 -7.41
N PRO A 17 13.31 -4.47 -8.05
CA PRO A 17 14.12 -3.64 -8.91
C PRO A 17 13.30 -3.24 -10.15
N ALA A 18 12.89 -1.97 -10.21
CA ALA A 18 12.33 -1.37 -11.42
C ALA A 18 13.43 -1.20 -12.48
N SER A 19 13.88 -2.30 -13.07
CA SER A 19 14.96 -2.32 -14.06
C SER A 19 14.66 -1.42 -15.27
N HIS A 20 13.39 -1.25 -15.62
CA HIS A 20 12.94 -0.31 -16.65
C HIS A 20 13.18 1.16 -16.30
N LEU A 21 13.37 1.50 -15.02
CA LEU A 21 13.72 2.84 -14.55
C LEU A 21 15.23 3.07 -14.45
N ALA A 22 16.09 2.10 -14.80
CA ALA A 22 17.54 2.26 -14.67
C ALA A 22 18.08 3.47 -15.45
N ASN A 23 17.57 3.71 -16.66
CA ASN A 23 17.93 4.89 -17.45
C ASN A 23 17.40 6.18 -16.83
N TYR A 24 16.20 6.17 -16.25
CA TYR A 24 15.63 7.32 -15.55
C TYR A 24 16.49 7.70 -14.35
N ARG A 25 16.82 6.74 -13.47
CA ARG A 25 17.69 6.96 -12.30
C ARG A 25 19.06 7.47 -12.69
N ARG A 26 19.64 6.97 -13.79
CA ARG A 26 20.92 7.49 -14.31
C ARG A 26 20.84 8.96 -14.71
N VAL A 27 19.76 9.38 -15.37
CA VAL A 27 19.59 10.76 -15.85
C VAL A 27 19.25 11.72 -14.70
N TYR A 28 18.45 11.27 -13.73
CA TYR A 28 17.95 12.10 -12.63
C TYR A 28 18.67 11.87 -11.29
N GLU A 29 19.81 11.16 -11.27
CA GLU A 29 20.54 10.82 -10.04
C GLU A 29 20.78 12.03 -9.14
N GLY A 30 21.20 13.16 -9.72
CA GLY A 30 21.45 14.40 -8.97
C GLY A 30 20.19 14.98 -8.33
N THR A 31 19.03 14.84 -8.99
CA THR A 31 17.73 15.29 -8.45
C THR A 31 17.22 14.33 -7.38
N GLU A 32 17.33 13.01 -7.60
CA GLU A 32 16.95 12.00 -6.60
C GLU A 32 17.79 12.15 -5.32
N ARG A 33 19.11 12.38 -5.45
CA ARG A 33 20.00 12.61 -4.29
C ARG A 33 19.61 13.88 -3.53
N GLN A 34 19.28 14.97 -4.23
CA GLN A 34 18.84 16.21 -3.59
C GLN A 34 17.50 16.05 -2.85
N VAL A 35 16.55 15.29 -3.41
CA VAL A 35 15.25 15.00 -2.75
C VAL A 35 15.46 14.10 -1.53
N ALA A 36 16.31 13.08 -1.63
CA ALA A 36 16.67 12.21 -0.51
C ALA A 36 17.32 12.99 0.64
N ASP A 37 18.27 13.88 0.33
CA ASP A 37 18.96 14.72 1.32
C ASP A 37 18.03 15.79 1.93
N SER A 38 16.99 16.21 1.21
CA SER A 38 15.98 17.16 1.72
C SER A 38 14.96 16.50 2.66
N GLY A 39 14.84 15.17 2.63
CA GLY A 39 13.92 14.37 3.44
C GLY A 39 14.58 13.88 4.73
N GLY A 40 15.02 14.77 5.62
CA GLY A 40 15.69 14.41 6.87
C GLY A 40 14.79 13.85 8.00
N GLY A 41 13.49 13.69 7.75
CA GLY A 41 12.49 13.21 8.72
C GLY A 41 12.23 11.70 8.61
N ASP A 42 11.59 11.12 9.64
CA ASP A 42 11.01 9.78 9.54
C ASP A 42 9.78 9.82 8.60
N PRO A 43 9.86 9.22 7.40
CA PRO A 43 8.79 9.34 6.39
C PRO A 43 7.46 8.77 6.88
N LEU A 44 7.50 7.76 7.76
CA LEU A 44 6.29 7.20 8.34
C LEU A 44 5.68 8.17 9.36
N ALA A 45 6.49 8.77 10.23
CA ALA A 45 6.01 9.77 11.17
C ALA A 45 5.39 10.98 10.46
N ASP A 46 6.01 11.48 9.40
CA ASP A 46 5.49 12.60 8.61
C ASP A 46 4.15 12.26 7.92
N TYR A 47 4.04 11.03 7.43
CA TYR A 47 2.80 10.49 6.87
C TYR A 47 1.68 10.48 7.91
N LEU A 48 1.94 9.94 9.11
CA LEU A 48 0.95 9.89 10.20
C LEU A 48 0.56 11.30 10.66
N ALA A 49 1.54 12.18 10.86
CA ALA A 49 1.33 13.57 11.26
C ALA A 49 0.49 14.35 10.24
N THR A 50 0.63 14.05 8.95
CA THR A 50 -0.18 14.66 7.89
C THR A 50 -1.66 14.33 8.05
N TYR A 51 -2.02 13.06 8.29
CA TYR A 51 -3.43 12.69 8.48
C TYR A 51 -4.00 13.23 9.79
N GLU A 52 -3.18 13.39 10.82
CA GLU A 52 -3.60 14.02 12.05
C GLU A 52 -3.87 15.52 11.86
N ARG A 53 -2.95 16.24 11.21
CA ARG A 53 -3.12 17.66 10.87
C ARG A 53 -4.34 17.93 9.99
N LEU A 54 -4.64 17.02 9.05
CA LEU A 54 -5.81 17.12 8.18
C LEU A 54 -7.11 16.66 8.85
N ASN A 55 -7.04 16.12 10.08
CA ASN A 55 -8.16 15.56 10.82
C ASN A 55 -8.97 14.57 9.97
N ALA A 56 -8.26 13.66 9.31
CA ALA A 56 -8.87 12.64 8.46
C ALA A 56 -9.67 11.66 9.33
N ARG A 57 -10.92 11.40 8.97
CA ARG A 57 -11.77 10.48 9.73
C ARG A 57 -11.40 9.03 9.48
N HIS A 58 -11.15 8.68 8.22
CA HIS A 58 -10.74 7.34 7.81
C HIS A 58 -9.69 7.43 6.69
N VAL A 59 -8.74 6.50 6.72
CA VAL A 59 -7.71 6.34 5.70
C VAL A 59 -7.74 4.89 5.25
N VAL A 60 -8.06 4.66 3.98
CA VAL A 60 -8.16 3.31 3.41
C VAL A 60 -6.82 2.93 2.80
N LEU A 61 -6.32 1.78 3.24
CA LEU A 61 -5.08 1.17 2.81
C LEU A 61 -5.41 -0.07 2.00
N LYS A 62 -4.90 -0.15 0.77
CA LYS A 62 -5.17 -1.27 -0.12
C LYS A 62 -3.95 -2.15 -0.22
N ALA A 63 -4.10 -3.42 0.13
CA ALA A 63 -3.17 -4.44 -0.33
C ALA A 63 -3.38 -4.65 -1.84
N ARG A 64 -2.46 -5.37 -2.48
CA ARG A 64 -2.50 -5.51 -3.93
C ARG A 64 -1.85 -6.82 -4.35
N ASP A 65 -2.61 -7.65 -5.04
CA ASP A 65 -2.11 -8.89 -5.62
C ASP A 65 -2.19 -8.78 -7.14
N LEU A 66 -1.05 -8.54 -7.78
CA LEU A 66 -0.89 -8.53 -9.24
C LEU A 66 0.05 -9.64 -9.66
N THR A 67 0.07 -10.76 -8.94
CA THR A 67 1.03 -11.85 -9.18
C THR A 67 0.86 -12.42 -10.58
N SER A 68 -0.37 -12.64 -11.05
CA SER A 68 -0.64 -13.21 -12.39
C SER A 68 -0.26 -12.28 -13.54
N THR A 69 -0.21 -10.96 -13.32
CA THR A 69 0.07 -9.99 -14.39
C THR A 69 1.50 -9.44 -14.34
N PHE A 70 1.99 -9.10 -13.16
CA PHE A 70 3.25 -8.38 -12.97
C PHE A 70 4.20 -9.05 -11.96
N GLY A 71 3.78 -10.14 -11.29
CA GLY A 71 4.61 -10.82 -10.30
C GLY A 71 4.82 -10.03 -9.00
N VAL A 72 4.02 -8.98 -8.75
CA VAL A 72 4.15 -8.13 -7.55
C VAL A 72 2.98 -8.35 -6.60
N LYS A 73 3.27 -8.35 -5.29
CA LYS A 73 2.27 -8.51 -4.24
C LYS A 73 2.62 -7.65 -3.03
N ILE A 74 1.65 -6.86 -2.57
CA ILE A 74 1.60 -6.26 -1.23
C ILE A 74 0.71 -7.17 -0.40
N SER A 75 1.24 -7.76 0.66
CA SER A 75 0.51 -8.79 1.39
C SER A 75 -0.66 -8.23 2.19
N ASN A 76 -1.75 -8.99 2.26
CA ASN A 76 -2.91 -8.66 3.11
C ASN A 76 -2.52 -8.60 4.60
N ALA A 77 -1.54 -9.41 5.02
CA ALA A 77 -1.07 -9.47 6.40
C ALA A 77 -0.32 -8.19 6.81
N ASP A 78 0.48 -7.60 5.92
CA ASP A 78 1.22 -6.36 6.19
C ASP A 78 0.27 -5.19 6.36
N VAL A 79 -0.75 -5.09 5.48
CA VAL A 79 -1.80 -4.07 5.60
C VAL A 79 -2.57 -4.22 6.91
N ALA A 80 -2.97 -5.45 7.26
CA ALA A 80 -3.67 -5.71 8.51
C ALA A 80 -2.82 -5.35 9.73
N THR A 81 -1.51 -5.65 9.69
CA THR A 81 -0.56 -5.31 10.76
C THR A 81 -0.42 -3.80 10.91
N PHE A 82 -0.33 -3.07 9.80
CA PHE A 82 -0.31 -1.60 9.82
C PHE A 82 -1.57 -1.01 10.43
N CYS A 83 -2.76 -1.48 10.01
CA CYS A 83 -4.03 -1.01 10.56
C CYS A 83 -4.12 -1.25 12.07
N ARG A 84 -3.66 -2.41 12.55
CA ARG A 84 -3.63 -2.72 13.99
C ARG A 84 -2.65 -1.83 14.76
N ALA A 85 -1.49 -1.52 14.17
CA ALA A 85 -0.45 -0.73 14.82
C ALA A 85 -0.80 0.77 14.94
N HIS A 86 -1.52 1.33 13.96
CA HIS A 86 -1.76 2.78 13.87
C HIS A 86 -3.19 3.21 14.18
N GLY A 87 -4.07 2.27 14.52
CA GLY A 87 -5.40 2.54 15.09
C GLY A 87 -6.57 2.50 14.09
N GLU A 88 -7.78 2.60 14.64
CA GLU A 88 -9.05 2.35 13.92
C GLU A 88 -9.37 3.32 12.77
N ARG A 89 -8.64 4.43 12.66
CA ARG A 89 -8.71 5.35 11.52
C ARG A 89 -8.28 4.65 10.23
N TYR A 90 -7.33 3.72 10.30
CA TYR A 90 -6.78 3.01 9.15
C TYR A 90 -7.61 1.77 8.85
N ILE A 91 -8.18 1.72 7.65
CA ILE A 91 -9.04 0.63 7.20
C ILE A 91 -8.32 -0.13 6.10
N GLY A 92 -8.02 -1.40 6.34
CA GLY A 92 -7.35 -2.25 5.37
C GLY A 92 -8.34 -2.92 4.40
N PHE A 93 -8.01 -2.89 3.12
CA PHE A 93 -8.70 -3.59 2.04
C PHE A 93 -7.81 -4.72 1.53
N ALA A 94 -8.40 -5.90 1.36
CA ALA A 94 -7.74 -7.07 0.84
C ALA A 94 -7.48 -6.92 -0.66
N GLY A 95 -6.23 -7.12 -1.07
CA GLY A 95 -5.83 -7.20 -2.45
C GLY A 95 -5.92 -8.65 -2.90
N VAL A 96 -6.71 -8.90 -3.94
CA VAL A 96 -6.85 -10.24 -4.52
C VAL A 96 -6.68 -10.18 -6.02
N ASP A 97 -6.07 -11.23 -6.56
CA ASP A 97 -5.82 -11.37 -7.99
C ASP A 97 -7.00 -12.13 -8.62
N PRO A 98 -7.85 -11.46 -9.42
CA PRO A 98 -9.04 -12.08 -9.99
C PRO A 98 -8.72 -13.20 -10.99
N HIS A 99 -7.50 -13.27 -11.51
CA HIS A 99 -7.08 -14.36 -12.39
C HIS A 99 -6.89 -15.70 -11.66
N LYS A 100 -6.84 -15.69 -10.32
CA LYS A 100 -6.69 -16.91 -9.50
C LYS A 100 -8.01 -17.63 -9.22
N GLY A 101 -9.16 -17.11 -9.65
CA GLY A 101 -10.47 -17.76 -9.50
C GLY A 101 -10.80 -18.07 -8.04
N ASP A 102 -11.15 -19.33 -7.75
CA ASP A 102 -11.57 -19.77 -6.40
C ASP A 102 -10.50 -19.51 -5.32
N ALA A 103 -9.21 -19.55 -5.67
CA ALA A 103 -8.14 -19.24 -4.74
C ALA A 103 -8.17 -17.77 -4.28
N ALA A 104 -8.59 -16.84 -5.15
CA ALA A 104 -8.77 -15.44 -4.80
C ALA A 104 -9.92 -15.25 -3.80
N VAL A 105 -10.99 -16.04 -3.94
CA VAL A 105 -12.15 -16.01 -3.03
C VAL A 105 -11.76 -16.54 -1.65
N ALA A 106 -11.03 -17.66 -1.59
CA ALA A 106 -10.53 -18.20 -0.33
C ALA A 106 -9.57 -17.22 0.37
N GLU A 107 -8.66 -16.61 -0.37
CA GLU A 107 -7.75 -15.58 0.16
C GLU A 107 -8.53 -14.37 0.70
N PHE A 108 -9.58 -13.93 0.00
CA PHE A 108 -10.45 -12.86 0.48
C PHE A 108 -11.19 -13.23 1.76
N GLU A 109 -11.73 -14.45 1.85
CA GLU A 109 -12.45 -14.92 3.04
C GLU A 109 -11.54 -14.93 4.26
N THR A 110 -10.32 -15.48 4.14
CA THR A 110 -9.29 -15.44 5.18
C THR A 110 -8.92 -13.99 5.55
N ALA A 111 -8.72 -13.13 4.56
CA ALA A 111 -8.39 -11.72 4.78
C ALA A 111 -9.44 -10.96 5.60
N VAL A 112 -10.72 -11.23 5.36
CA VAL A 112 -11.81 -10.59 6.13
C VAL A 112 -11.96 -11.23 7.51
N ARG A 113 -12.01 -12.57 7.57
CA ARG A 113 -12.36 -13.29 8.81
C ARG A 113 -11.22 -13.36 9.82
N GLU A 114 -9.99 -13.52 9.35
CA GLU A 114 -8.83 -13.74 10.21
C GLU A 114 -8.00 -12.47 10.38
N LEU A 115 -7.85 -11.65 9.32
CA LEU A 115 -7.02 -10.45 9.37
C LEU A 115 -7.80 -9.17 9.73
N GLY A 116 -9.14 -9.22 9.67
CA GLY A 116 -10.02 -8.10 10.02
C GLY A 116 -10.10 -7.00 8.96
N LEU A 117 -9.71 -7.32 7.72
CA LEU A 117 -9.82 -6.39 6.58
C LEU A 117 -11.30 -6.18 6.23
N ARG A 118 -11.66 -4.95 5.82
CA ARG A 118 -13.07 -4.50 5.69
C ARG A 118 -13.53 -4.28 4.26
N GLY A 119 -12.72 -4.65 3.28
CA GLY A 119 -13.05 -4.46 1.87
C GLY A 119 -12.14 -5.27 0.96
N VAL A 120 -12.42 -5.23 -0.33
CA VAL A 120 -11.66 -5.90 -1.38
C VAL A 120 -11.25 -4.87 -2.45
N ALA A 121 -10.03 -5.01 -2.94
CA ALA A 121 -9.49 -4.29 -4.07
C ALA A 121 -9.05 -5.31 -5.12
N CYS A 122 -9.81 -5.39 -6.21
CA CYS A 122 -9.48 -6.21 -7.37
C CYS A 122 -8.90 -5.30 -8.45
N GLU A 123 -7.65 -5.51 -8.81
CA GLU A 123 -7.01 -4.77 -9.89
C GLU A 123 -6.66 -5.74 -11.02
N ASN A 124 -7.13 -5.42 -12.22
CA ASN A 124 -6.67 -6.05 -13.44
C ASN A 124 -5.53 -5.17 -13.94
N GLY A 125 -4.32 -5.67 -14.06
CA GLY A 125 -3.14 -4.90 -14.48
C GLY A 125 -3.15 -4.40 -15.94
N LYS A 126 -4.28 -3.89 -16.43
CA LYS A 126 -4.48 -3.28 -17.75
C LYS A 126 -4.78 -1.80 -17.63
#